data_AF-A0A7K2P4M0-F1
#
_entry.id   AF-A0A7K2P4M0-F1
#
_cell.length_a   1.000
_cell.length_b   1.000
_cell.length_c   1.000
_cell.angle_alpha   90.00
_cell.angle_beta   90.00
_cell.angle_gamma   90.00
#
_symmetry.space_group_name_H-M   'P 1'
#
loop_
_entity.id
_entity.type
_entity.pdbx_description
1 polymer ?
#
loop_
_entity_poly.entity_id
_entity_poly.type
_entity_poly.pdbx_seq_one_letter_code
_entity_poly.pdbx_strand_id
1 'polypeptide(L)' 'MRISARADYAVRAVLELAVRQDGSPVKAEDVAAVQDIPHKFLE' A
#
# COMPACT_ATOMS: atom_id res chain seq x y z
N MET A 1 20.66 5.40 6.39
CA MET A 1 20.04 4.21 5.77
C MET A 1 19.25 4.69 4.55
N ARG A 2 19.47 4.13 3.36
CA ARG A 2 18.78 4.55 2.13
C ARG A 2 17.68 3.53 1.83
N ILE A 3 16.43 3.92 2.02
CA ILE A 3 15.27 3.09 1.70
C ILE A 3 14.84 3.42 0.27
N SER A 4 14.56 2.38 -0.52
CA SER A 4 14.04 2.58 -1.87
C SER A 4 12.56 2.97 -1.80
N ALA A 5 12.09 3.78 -2.75
CA ALA A 5 10.66 4.14 -2.83
C ALA A 5 9.78 2.88 -2.87
N ARG A 6 10.21 1.83 -3.58
CA ARG A 6 9.49 0.56 -3.63
C ARG A 6 9.34 -0.11 -2.26
N ALA A 7 10.40 -0.14 -1.46
CA ALA A 7 10.35 -0.75 -0.12
C ALA A 7 9.45 0.07 0.82
N ASP A 8 9.54 1.40 0.75
CA ASP A 8 8.69 2.30 1.51
C ASP A 8 7.20 2.13 1.16
N TYR A 9 6.85 2.10 -0.13
CA TYR A 9 5.48 1.88 -0.60
C TYR A 9 4.93 0.51 -0.18
N ALA A 10 5.75 -0.54 -0.27
CA ALA A 10 5.32 -1.88 0.11
C ALA A 10 4.95 -1.97 1.60
N VAL A 11 5.76 -1.37 2.48
CA VAL A 11 5.48 -1.37 3.92
C VAL A 11 4.21 -0.58 4.22
N ARG A 12 4.03 0.59 3.61
CA ARG A 12 2.83 1.41 3.77
C ARG A 12 1.56 0.70 3.28
N ALA A 13 1.63 0.03 2.13
CA ALA A 13 0.52 -0.76 1.59
C ALA A 13 0.15 -1.94 2.51
N VAL A 14 1.13 -2.67 3.04
CA VAL A 14 0.88 -3.80 3.96
C VAL A 14 0.26 -3.32 5.28
N LEU A 15 0.71 -2.19 5.81
CA LEU A 15 0.14 -1.59 7.02
C LEU A 15 -1.33 -1.17 6.80
N GLU A 16 -1.64 -0.57 5.66
CA GLU A 16 -3.01 -0.19 5.31
C GLU A 16 -3.95 -1.40 5.26
N LEU A 17 -3.47 -2.53 4.72
CA LEU A 17 -4.22 -3.78 4.72
C LEU A 17 -4.35 -4.36 6.14
N ALA A 18 -3.30 -4.30 6.96
CA ALA A 18 -3.32 -4.86 8.31
C ALA A 18 -4.24 -4.10 9.28
N VAL A 19 -4.43 -2.79 9.08
CA VAL A 19 -5.35 -1.96 9.88
C VAL A 19 -6.82 -2.28 9.55
N ARG A 20 -7.11 -2.80 8.35
CA ARG A 20 -8.45 -3.21 7.95
C ARG A 20 -8.80 -4.56 8.57
N GLN A 21 -9.50 -4.50 9.70
CA GLN A 21 -9.86 -5.69 10.50
C GLN A 21 -11.07 -6.45 9.95
N ASP A 22 -11.69 -5.97 8.87
CA ASP A 22 -12.88 -6.59 8.27
C ASP A 22 -12.55 -7.79 7.38
N GLY A 23 -11.27 -7.99 7.05
CA GLY A 23 -10.81 -9.14 6.24
C GLY A 23 -11.32 -9.11 4.80
N SER A 24 -11.96 -8.01 4.39
CA SER A 24 -12.49 -7.85 3.05
C SER A 24 -11.35 -7.66 2.05
N PRO A 25 -11.46 -8.22 0.84
CA PRO A 25 -10.56 -7.88 -0.24
C PRO A 25 -10.56 -6.38 -0.50
N VAL A 26 -9.37 -5.83 -0.66
CA VAL A 26 -9.15 -4.40 -0.92
C VAL A 26 -8.60 -4.25 -2.32
N LYS A 27 -9.14 -3.29 -3.08
CA LYS A 27 -8.57 -2.97 -4.38
C LYS A 27 -7.25 -2.22 -4.24
N ALA A 28 -6.30 -2.54 -5.10
CA ALA A 28 -5.01 -1.84 -5.16
C ALA A 28 -5.18 -0.33 -5.44
N GLU A 29 -6.22 0.08 -6.19
CA GLU A 29 -6.56 1.49 -6.44
C GLU A 29 -6.89 2.25 -5.14
N ASP A 30 -7.57 1.60 -4.19
CA ASP A 30 -7.93 2.20 -2.91
C ASP A 30 -6.69 2.37 -2.01
N VAL A 31 -5.81 1.37 -1.98
CA VAL A 31 -4.54 1.46 -1.22
C VAL A 31 -3.64 2.53 -1.82
N ALA A 32 -3.55 2.58 -3.16
CA ALA A 32 -2.79 3.60 -3.87
C ALA A 32 -3.26 5.02 -3.53
N ALA A 33 -4.59 5.23 -3.54
CA ALA A 33 -5.18 6.53 -3.23
C ALA A 33 -4.96 6.94 -1.78
N VAL A 34 -5.15 6.02 -0.82
CA VAL A 34 -5.00 6.34 0.61
C VAL A 34 -3.53 6.61 0.98
N GLN A 35 -2.59 5.86 0.42
CA GLN A 35 -1.17 5.94 0.77
C GLN A 35 -0.36 6.87 -0.16
N ASP A 36 -1.01 7.53 -1.11
CA ASP A 36 -0.40 8.37 -2.14
C ASP A 36 0.71 7.63 -2.91
N ILE A 37 0.44 6.38 -3.27
CA ILE A 37 1.37 5.49 -3.99
C ILE A 37 1.00 5.53 -5.48
N PRO A 38 1.95 5.74 -6.41
CA PRO A 38 1.64 5.66 -7.84
C PRO A 38 1.17 4.24 -8.20
N HIS A 39 0.00 4.13 -8.82
CA HIS A 39 -0.68 2.85 -9.02
C HIS A 39 0.18 1.77 -9.71
N LYS A 40 1.06 2.17 -10.63
CA LYS A 40 2.03 1.28 -11.32
C LYS A 40 2.95 0.49 -10.38
N PHE A 41 3.07 0.89 -9.11
CA PHE A 41 3.85 0.17 -8.11
C PHE A 41 3.07 -0.93 -7.40
N LEU A 42 1.74 -0.93 -7.51
CA LEU A 42 0.83 -1.92 -6.92
C LEU A 42 0.19 -2.85 -7.97
N GLU A 43 0.56 -2.71 -9.25
CA GLU A 43 0.26 -3.67 -10.33
C GLU A 43 1.04 -4.98 -10.18
#